data_AF-A0A4Q5RK49-F1
#
_entry.id   AF-A0A4Q5RK49-F1
#
_cell.length_a   1.000
_cell.length_b   1.000
_cell.length_c   1.000
_cell.angle_alpha   90.00
_cell.angle_beta   90.00
_cell.angle_gamma   90.00
#
_symmetry.space_group_name_H-M   'P 1'
#
loop_
_entity.id
_entity.type
_entity.pdbx_description
1 polymer ?
#
loop_
_entity_poly.entity_id
_entity_poly.type
_entity_poly.pdbx_seq_one_letter_code
_entity_poly.pdbx_strand_id
1 'polypeptide(L)'
;METFLKQTAPVYNTSVQRNTWSNFISWCTAQEPNRFVWLGVALAGHGCMLTPLTLAVILLNGNNLMFFMIAMVAMAMTLVTNLAAMPTKITIPVFLLSILVDVALIVATTLSL
;
A
#
# COMPACT_ATOMS: atom_id res chain seq x y z
N MET A 1 56.18 12.92 28.15
CA MET A 1 55.71 11.59 27.70
C MET A 1 54.29 11.45 28.23
N GLU A 2 53.31 11.92 27.46
CA GLU A 2 51.90 11.92 27.88
C GLU A 2 51.23 10.63 27.39
N THR A 3 50.79 9.82 28.34
CA THR A 3 50.07 8.57 28.10
C THR A 3 48.61 8.87 27.79
N PHE A 4 48.24 8.83 26.51
CA PHE A 4 46.84 8.89 26.08
C PHE A 4 46.13 7.59 26.44
N LEU A 5 45.19 7.66 27.41
CA LEU A 5 44.30 6.54 27.73
C LEU A 5 43.26 6.38 26.61
N LYS A 6 43.41 5.30 25.82
CA LYS A 6 42.48 4.93 24.75
C LYS A 6 41.18 4.41 25.38
N GLN A 7 40.21 5.28 25.60
CA GLN A 7 38.89 4.92 26.11
C GLN A 7 38.12 4.12 25.04
N THR A 8 38.21 2.80 25.09
CA THR A 8 37.33 1.90 24.32
C THR A 8 35.99 1.80 25.03
N ALA A 9 35.01 2.62 24.63
CA ALA A 9 33.63 2.44 25.06
C ALA A 9 33.10 1.10 24.53
N PRO A 10 32.39 0.30 25.35
CA PRO A 10 31.75 -0.92 24.87
C PRO A 10 30.66 -0.55 23.86
N VAL A 11 30.82 -0.99 22.61
CA VAL A 11 29.77 -0.90 21.58
C VAL A 11 28.66 -1.87 21.99
N TYR A 12 27.60 -1.34 22.60
CA TYR A 12 26.42 -2.11 22.91
C TYR A 12 25.68 -2.38 21.60
N ASN A 13 25.93 -3.55 20.99
CA ASN A 13 25.18 -4.03 19.84
C ASN A 13 23.77 -4.40 20.30
N THR A 14 22.88 -3.41 20.43
CA THR A 14 21.45 -3.69 20.52
C THR A 14 21.01 -4.28 19.18
N SER A 15 20.81 -5.59 19.13
CA SER A 15 20.11 -6.24 18.02
C SER A 15 18.67 -5.72 18.04
N VAL A 16 18.39 -4.65 17.31
CA VAL A 16 17.02 -4.20 17.07
C VAL A 16 16.33 -5.33 16.30
N GLN A 17 15.48 -6.10 16.98
CA GLN A 17 14.62 -7.07 16.32
C GLN A 17 13.69 -6.29 15.39
N ARG A 18 14.03 -6.22 14.11
CA ARG A 18 13.16 -5.66 13.10
C ARG A 18 12.02 -6.64 12.84
N ASN A 19 10.81 -6.25 13.23
CA ASN A 19 9.61 -7.00 12.85
C ASN A 19 9.36 -6.87 11.34
N THR A 20 8.59 -7.81 10.78
CA THR A 20 8.25 -7.84 9.34
C THR A 20 7.61 -6.54 8.85
N TRP A 21 6.80 -5.90 9.69
CA TRP A 21 6.18 -4.61 9.38
C TRP A 21 7.20 -3.47 9.22
N SER A 22 8.17 -3.36 10.12
CA SER A 22 9.22 -2.34 10.05
C SER A 22 10.09 -2.50 8.80
N ASN A 23 10.35 -3.75 8.40
CA ASN A 23 11.05 -4.04 7.15
C ASN A 23 10.21 -3.64 5.92
N PHE A 24 8.90 -3.91 5.94
CA PHE A 24 7.99 -3.50 4.86
C PHE A 24 7.91 -1.97 4.73
N ILE A 25 7.76 -1.24 5.83
CA ILE A 25 7.74 0.24 5.81
C ILE A 25 9.09 0.81 5.37
N SER A 26 10.20 0.20 5.79
CA SER A 26 11.54 0.56 5.31
C SER A 26 11.67 0.33 3.80
N TRP A 27 11.12 -0.76 3.28
CA TRP A 27 11.09 -1.02 1.84
C TRP A 27 10.24 0.01 1.10
N CYS A 28 9.04 0.33 1.60
CA CYS A 28 8.19 1.36 1.00
C CYS A 28 8.91 2.71 0.95
N THR A 29 9.64 3.07 2.00
CA THR A 29 10.43 4.31 2.05
C THR A 29 11.57 4.30 1.03
N ALA A 30 12.21 3.15 0.80
CA ALA A 30 13.25 3.00 -0.22
C ALA A 30 12.71 3.17 -1.66
N GLN A 31 11.38 3.08 -1.87
CA GLN A 31 10.74 3.28 -3.17
C GLN A 31 10.42 4.74 -3.50
N GLU A 32 10.73 5.70 -2.61
CA GLU A 32 10.45 7.13 -2.82
C GLU A 32 11.01 7.69 -4.16
N PRO A 33 12.23 7.31 -4.62
CA PRO A 33 12.73 7.76 -5.93
C PRO A 33 11.84 7.32 -7.11
N ASN A 34 11.13 6.19 -6.94
CA ASN A 34 10.25 5.60 -7.94
C ASN A 34 8.77 5.99 -7.72
N ARG A 35 8.48 7.03 -6.92
CA ARG A 35 7.10 7.44 -6.60
C ARG A 35 6.21 7.66 -7.83
N PHE A 36 6.77 8.16 -8.94
CA PHE A 36 6.01 8.40 -10.17
C PHE A 36 5.64 7.10 -10.89
N VAL A 37 6.48 6.07 -10.79
CA VAL A 37 6.16 4.73 -11.30
C VAL A 37 5.00 4.15 -10.49
N TRP A 38 5.06 4.27 -9.16
CA TRP A 38 3.98 3.84 -8.28
C TRP A 38 2.68 4.60 -8.53
N LEU A 39 2.74 5.91 -8.74
CA LEU A 39 1.59 6.71 -9.15
C LEU A 39 1.01 6.20 -10.48
N GLY A 40 1.86 5.95 -11.48
CA GLY A 40 1.43 5.42 -12.77
C GLY A 40 0.75 4.05 -12.65
N VAL A 41 1.32 3.15 -11.85
CA VAL A 41 0.73 1.82 -11.59
C VAL A 41 -0.59 1.93 -10.82
N ALA A 42 -0.67 2.82 -9.83
CA ALA A 42 -1.89 3.03 -9.07
C ALA A 42 -3.00 3.65 -9.93
N LEU A 43 -2.68 4.62 -10.77
CA LEU A 43 -3.66 5.31 -11.59
C LEU A 43 -4.07 4.47 -12.81
N ALA A 44 -3.11 4.05 -13.64
CA ALA A 44 -3.39 3.32 -14.87
C ALA A 44 -3.69 1.84 -14.62
N GLY A 45 -2.95 1.19 -13.70
CA GLY A 45 -3.16 -0.21 -13.39
C GLY A 45 -4.44 -0.42 -12.57
N HIS A 46 -4.56 0.24 -11.42
CA HIS A 46 -5.73 0.04 -10.58
C HIS A 46 -6.91 0.90 -10.99
N GLY A 47 -6.73 2.22 -11.09
CA GLY A 47 -7.82 3.13 -11.42
C GLY A 47 -8.48 2.84 -12.77
N CYS A 48 -7.70 2.48 -13.79
CA CYS A 48 -8.23 2.26 -15.14
C CYS A 48 -8.46 0.80 -15.53
N MET A 49 -7.82 -0.18 -14.88
CA MET A 49 -8.04 -1.60 -15.21
C MET A 49 -8.75 -2.36 -14.09
N LEU A 50 -8.18 -2.34 -12.88
CA LEU A 50 -8.71 -3.15 -11.77
C LEU A 50 -10.10 -2.68 -11.34
N THR A 51 -10.30 -1.37 -11.13
CA THR A 51 -11.58 -0.87 -10.63
C THR A 51 -12.73 -1.08 -11.62
N PRO A 52 -12.60 -0.79 -12.94
CA PRO A 52 -13.65 -1.13 -13.90
C PRO A 52 -13.95 -2.63 -13.96
N LEU A 53 -12.94 -3.48 -13.80
CA LEU A 53 -13.11 -4.93 -13.73
C LEU A 53 -13.93 -5.34 -12.49
N THR A 54 -13.57 -4.81 -11.30
CA THR A 54 -14.32 -5.04 -10.05
C THR A 54 -15.77 -4.59 -10.19
N LEU A 55 -16.00 -3.40 -10.74
CA LEU A 55 -17.35 -2.88 -10.96
C LEU A 55 -18.14 -3.74 -11.96
N ALA A 56 -17.51 -4.21 -13.04
CA ALA A 56 -18.15 -5.10 -13.99
C ALA A 56 -18.61 -6.41 -13.34
N VAL A 57 -17.76 -7.02 -12.49
CA VAL A 57 -18.13 -8.23 -11.74
C VAL A 57 -19.31 -7.96 -10.80
N ILE A 58 -19.30 -6.84 -10.08
CA ILE A 58 -20.41 -6.45 -9.18
C ILE A 58 -21.72 -6.28 -9.95
N LEU A 59 -21.67 -5.61 -11.10
CA LEU A 59 -22.85 -5.34 -11.94
C LEU A 59 -23.43 -6.64 -12.52
N LEU A 60 -22.58 -7.57 -12.97
CA LEU A 60 -23.02 -8.83 -13.59
C LEU A 60 -23.62 -9.84 -12.58
N ASN A 61 -23.25 -9.75 -11.30
CA ASN A 61 -23.67 -10.70 -10.26
C ASN A 61 -24.81 -10.19 -9.36
N GLY A 62 -25.65 -9.28 -9.86
CA GLY A 62 -26.84 -8.80 -9.13
C GLY A 62 -26.73 -7.40 -8.54
N ASN A 63 -25.69 -6.63 -8.90
CA ASN A 63 -25.54 -5.20 -8.64
C ASN A 63 -25.85 -4.78 -7.19
N ASN A 64 -25.09 -5.32 -6.24
CA ASN A 64 -25.19 -4.86 -4.86
C ASN A 64 -24.56 -3.46 -4.70
N LEU A 65 -25.40 -2.45 -4.54
CA LEU A 65 -25.00 -1.05 -4.39
C LEU A 65 -24.03 -0.83 -3.22
N MET A 66 -24.09 -1.65 -2.17
CA MET A 66 -23.14 -1.54 -1.04
C MET A 66 -21.71 -1.89 -1.49
N PHE A 67 -21.55 -2.97 -2.25
CA PHE A 67 -20.23 -3.37 -2.78
C PHE A 67 -19.70 -2.36 -3.79
N PHE A 68 -20.59 -1.78 -4.60
CA PHE A 68 -20.24 -0.70 -5.52
C PHE A 68 -19.66 0.51 -4.76
N MET A 69 -20.31 0.95 -3.69
CA MET A 69 -19.84 2.08 -2.89
C MET A 69 -18.50 1.78 -2.20
N ILE A 70 -18.31 0.58 -1.68
CA ILE A 70 -17.04 0.18 -1.05
C ILE A 70 -15.89 0.20 -2.07
N ALA A 71 -16.10 -0.32 -3.28
CA ALA A 71 -15.10 -0.27 -4.36
C ALA A 71 -14.73 1.18 -4.73
N MET A 72 -15.72 2.06 -4.83
CA MET A 72 -15.49 3.48 -5.12
C MET A 72 -14.71 4.19 -4.01
N VAL A 73 -14.99 3.88 -2.73
CA VAL A 73 -14.22 4.45 -1.61
C VAL A 73 -12.78 3.92 -1.59
N ALA A 74 -12.57 2.63 -1.85
CA ALA A 74 -11.23 2.04 -1.94
C ALA A 74 -10.39 2.73 -3.03
N MET A 75 -10.95 2.89 -4.22
CA MET A 75 -10.32 3.65 -5.30
C MET A 75 -10.06 5.11 -4.89
N ALA A 76 -11.04 5.79 -4.30
CA ALA A 76 -10.89 7.18 -3.88
C ALA A 76 -9.74 7.36 -2.88
N MET A 77 -9.57 6.45 -1.91
CA MET A 77 -8.44 6.50 -0.97
C MET A 77 -7.09 6.40 -1.68
N THR A 78 -6.98 5.48 -2.64
CA THR A 78 -5.76 5.31 -3.45
C THR A 78 -5.47 6.56 -4.27
N LEU A 79 -6.47 7.16 -4.91
CA LEU A 79 -6.28 8.36 -5.71
C LEU A 79 -5.93 9.58 -4.84
N VAL A 80 -6.65 9.79 -3.74
CA VAL A 80 -6.41 10.94 -2.84
C VAL A 80 -5.00 10.90 -2.28
N THR A 81 -4.51 9.73 -1.84
CA THR A 81 -3.16 9.62 -1.29
C THR A 81 -2.07 9.84 -2.34
N ASN A 82 -2.27 9.35 -3.56
CA ASN A 82 -1.33 9.59 -4.67
C ASN A 82 -1.36 11.04 -5.17
N LEU A 83 -2.54 11.66 -5.30
CA LEU A 83 -2.70 13.05 -5.76
C LEU A 83 -2.27 14.07 -4.71
N ALA A 84 -2.40 13.75 -3.43
CA ALA A 84 -1.85 14.54 -2.33
C ALA A 84 -0.31 14.45 -2.25
N ALA A 85 0.34 13.74 -3.17
CA ALA A 85 1.79 13.52 -3.21
C ALA A 85 2.33 13.04 -1.86
N MET A 86 1.58 12.17 -1.17
CA MET A 86 2.01 11.58 0.08
C MET A 86 3.25 10.68 -0.14
N PRO A 87 4.11 10.51 0.88
CA PRO A 87 5.29 9.67 0.77
C PRO A 87 4.93 8.22 0.48
N THR A 88 5.82 7.48 -0.19
CA THR A 88 5.56 6.09 -0.63
C THR A 88 5.32 5.12 0.52
N LYS A 89 5.77 5.47 1.73
CA LYS A 89 5.45 4.76 2.97
C LYS A 89 3.96 4.77 3.33
N ILE A 90 3.15 5.64 2.72
CA ILE A 90 1.69 5.71 2.90
C ILE A 90 0.99 5.24 1.62
N THR A 91 1.41 5.73 0.45
CA THR A 91 0.70 5.43 -0.80
C THR A 91 0.75 3.95 -1.17
N ILE A 92 1.90 3.27 -0.96
CA ILE A 92 2.04 1.85 -1.28
C ILE A 92 1.17 0.96 -0.37
N PRO A 93 1.18 1.14 0.97
CA PRO A 93 0.25 0.39 1.83
C PRO A 93 -1.22 0.64 1.50
N VAL A 94 -1.62 1.89 1.23
CA VAL A 94 -3.01 2.22 0.88
C VAL A 94 -3.41 1.59 -0.44
N PHE A 95 -2.52 1.64 -1.45
CA PHE A 95 -2.72 0.98 -2.73
C PHE A 95 -2.90 -0.53 -2.59
N LEU A 96 -2.04 -1.18 -1.81
CA LEU A 96 -2.13 -2.63 -1.58
C LEU A 96 -3.40 -3.00 -0.82
N LEU A 97 -3.81 -2.19 0.15
CA LEU A 97 -5.08 -2.35 0.86
C LEU A 97 -6.27 -2.22 -0.11
N SER A 98 -6.22 -1.26 -1.03
CA SER A 98 -7.27 -1.08 -2.04
C SER A 98 -7.39 -2.31 -2.96
N ILE A 99 -6.27 -2.87 -3.43
CA ILE A 99 -6.27 -4.12 -4.20
C ILE A 99 -6.90 -5.27 -3.40
N LEU A 100 -6.54 -5.39 -2.12
CA LEU A 100 -7.10 -6.45 -1.26
C LEU A 100 -8.62 -6.29 -1.10
N VAL A 101 -9.11 -5.05 -0.96
CA VAL A 101 -10.55 -4.77 -0.91
C VAL A 101 -11.22 -5.13 -2.23
N ASP A 102 -10.66 -4.75 -3.37
CA ASP A 102 -11.20 -5.10 -4.69
C ASP A 102 -11.29 -6.61 -4.90
N VAL A 103 -10.23 -7.36 -4.54
CA VAL A 103 -10.23 -8.83 -4.59
C VAL A 103 -11.27 -9.42 -3.65
N ALA A 104 -11.37 -8.92 -2.42
CA ALA A 104 -12.36 -9.37 -1.45
C ALA A 104 -13.80 -9.14 -1.95
N LEU A 105 -14.06 -8.00 -2.61
CA LEU A 105 -15.35 -7.69 -3.21
C LEU A 105 -15.67 -8.62 -4.39
N ILE A 106 -14.70 -8.90 -5.26
CA ILE A 106 -14.89 -9.87 -6.35
C ILE A 106 -15.32 -11.21 -5.79
N VAL A 107 -14.56 -11.75 -4.82
CA VAL A 107 -14.86 -13.04 -4.19
C VAL A 107 -16.22 -13.02 -3.48
N ALA A 108 -16.48 -12.01 -2.66
CA ALA A 108 -17.73 -11.87 -1.92
C ALA A 108 -18.95 -11.78 -2.85
N THR A 109 -18.83 -11.02 -3.94
CA THR A 109 -19.92 -10.86 -4.92
C THR A 109 -20.17 -12.18 -5.66
N THR A 110 -19.11 -12.91 -6.06
CA THR A 110 -19.27 -14.21 -6.72
C THR A 110 -19.82 -15.31 -5.79
N LEU A 111 -19.53 -15.26 -4.49
CA LEU A 111 -20.06 -16.21 -3.51
C LEU A 111 -21.51 -15.92 -3.12
N SER A 112 -21.93 -14.65 -3.25
CA SER A 112 -23.29 -14.20 -2.93
C SER A 112 -24.30 -14.48 -4.05
N LEU A 113 -23.86 -15.01 -5.18
CA LEU A 113 -24.67 -15.49 -6.31
C LEU A 113 -25.15 -16.92 -6.06
#